data_AF-A0A1S3GVH3-F1
#
_entry.id   AF-A0A1S3GVH3-F1
#
_cell.length_a   1.000
_cell.length_b   1.000
_cell.length_c   1.000
_cell.angle_alpha   90.00
_cell.angle_beta   90.00
_cell.angle_gamma   90.00
#
_symmetry.space_group_name_H-M   'P 1'
#
loop_
_entity.id
_entity.type
_entity.pdbx_description
1 polymer ?
#
loop_
_entity_poly.entity_id
_entity_poly.type
_entity_poly.pdbx_seq_one_letter_code
_entity_poly.pdbx_strand_id
1 'polypeptide(L)'
;EKETSMKAKDSGADLTAFLTLVAKQDTLDASLQSFQQERLAEITELKDQLVAAQHHQSQAIEERHAALLRRWEQLLEASADHRQKLLEKQLPLQKAEELFMEFAHKASAFNNWCENAEEDLSEPVHCVSLNEIRQLQKDHEAFLASLAGAQEDFNYLLELDQKIKALDVPSSPYTWLTVEVLERIWKHLPDIIEEREQELQKEEERQVKNFEMCQEFEQNASTFLQWVQET
;
A
#
# COMPACT_ATOMS: atom_id res chain seq x y z
N GLU A 1 -22.36 -0.51 1.75
CA GLU A 1 -21.66 -1.05 2.93
C GLU A 1 -21.63 -2.58 2.98
N LYS A 2 -22.75 -3.32 2.98
CA LYS A 2 -22.70 -4.80 2.95
C LYS A 2 -22.21 -5.40 1.63
N GLU A 3 -22.59 -4.81 0.49
CA GLU A 3 -22.19 -5.31 -0.83
C GLU A 3 -20.70 -5.10 -1.14
N THR A 4 -20.10 -4.00 -0.66
CA THR A 4 -18.68 -3.70 -0.84
C THR A 4 -17.79 -4.64 -0.02
N SER A 5 -18.22 -4.99 1.20
CA SER A 5 -17.54 -5.97 2.05
C SER A 5 -17.60 -7.41 1.50
N MET A 6 -18.69 -7.77 0.81
CA MET A 6 -18.81 -9.09 0.18
C MET A 6 -17.87 -9.25 -1.03
N LYS A 7 -17.81 -8.26 -1.94
CA LYS A 7 -16.93 -8.33 -3.12
C LYS A 7 -15.44 -8.31 -2.79
N ALA A 8 -15.04 -7.64 -1.70
CA ALA A 8 -13.66 -7.64 -1.21
C ALA A 8 -13.23 -9.03 -0.70
N LYS A 9 -14.16 -9.75 -0.06
CA LYS A 9 -13.95 -11.13 0.41
C LYS A 9 -13.82 -12.13 -0.74
N ASP A 10 -14.53 -11.88 -1.84
CA ASP A 10 -14.49 -12.72 -3.04
C ASP A 10 -13.16 -12.57 -3.79
N SER A 11 -12.55 -11.37 -3.83
CA SER A 11 -11.28 -11.16 -4.56
C SER A 11 -10.08 -11.88 -3.95
N GLY A 12 -9.93 -11.83 -2.62
CA GLY A 12 -8.90 -12.59 -1.92
C GLY A 12 -9.16 -14.11 -1.95
N ALA A 13 -10.43 -14.51 -1.97
CA ALA A 13 -10.82 -15.90 -2.18
C ALA A 13 -10.48 -16.38 -3.61
N ASP A 14 -10.67 -15.51 -4.62
CA ASP A 14 -10.36 -15.80 -6.02
C ASP A 14 -8.86 -15.99 -6.23
N LEU A 15 -7.99 -15.11 -5.71
CA LEU A 15 -6.55 -15.28 -5.83
C LEU A 15 -6.05 -16.56 -5.13
N THR A 16 -6.58 -16.86 -3.93
CA THR A 16 -6.25 -18.09 -3.20
C THR A 16 -6.68 -19.34 -3.96
N ALA A 17 -7.85 -19.30 -4.60
CA ALA A 17 -8.34 -20.38 -5.46
C ALA A 17 -7.42 -20.58 -6.68
N PHE A 18 -6.99 -19.48 -7.33
CA PHE A 18 -6.03 -19.54 -8.44
C PHE A 18 -4.67 -20.09 -8.02
N LEU A 19 -4.13 -19.67 -6.87
CA LEU A 19 -2.89 -20.22 -6.32
C LEU A 19 -2.98 -21.73 -6.09
N THR A 20 -4.13 -22.21 -5.62
CA THR A 20 -4.38 -23.64 -5.44
C THR A 20 -4.41 -24.39 -6.79
N LEU A 21 -4.99 -23.78 -7.83
CA LEU A 21 -5.00 -24.36 -9.18
C LEU A 21 -3.60 -24.41 -9.79
N VAL A 22 -2.78 -23.38 -9.59
CA VAL A 22 -1.39 -23.37 -10.02
C VAL A 22 -0.58 -24.46 -9.32
N ALA A 23 -0.72 -24.64 -8.01
CA ALA A 23 -0.03 -25.71 -7.29
C ALA A 23 -0.44 -27.12 -7.76
N LYS A 24 -1.72 -27.31 -8.13
CA LYS A 24 -2.19 -28.54 -8.75
C LYS A 24 -1.57 -28.75 -10.14
N GLN A 25 -1.45 -27.69 -10.94
CA GLN A 25 -0.79 -27.73 -12.24
C GLN A 25 0.71 -28.06 -12.09
N ASP A 26 1.41 -27.51 -11.10
CA ASP A 26 2.81 -27.85 -10.79
C ASP A 26 2.98 -29.34 -10.46
N THR A 27 2.04 -29.89 -9.67
CA THR A 27 2.04 -31.32 -9.33
C THR A 27 1.80 -32.19 -10.56
N LEU A 28 0.88 -31.79 -11.44
CA LEU A 28 0.62 -32.48 -12.70
C LEU A 28 1.86 -32.46 -13.60
N ASP A 29 2.48 -31.29 -13.80
CA ASP A 29 3.66 -31.14 -14.65
C ASP A 29 4.84 -31.98 -14.14
N ALA A 30 5.06 -32.03 -12.81
CA ALA A 30 6.06 -32.90 -12.20
C ALA A 30 5.78 -34.38 -12.46
N SER A 31 4.50 -34.80 -12.38
CA SER A 31 4.10 -36.17 -12.69
C SER A 31 4.30 -36.52 -14.17
N LEU A 32 4.02 -35.58 -15.08
CA LEU A 32 4.25 -35.75 -16.52
C LEU A 32 5.75 -35.91 -16.80
N GLN A 33 6.59 -35.11 -16.15
CA GLN A 33 8.05 -35.19 -16.29
C GLN A 33 8.60 -36.54 -15.80
N SER A 34 8.15 -37.03 -14.64
CA SER A 34 8.54 -38.36 -14.14
C SER A 34 8.09 -39.47 -15.08
N PHE A 35 6.85 -39.42 -15.58
CA PHE A 35 6.34 -40.43 -16.51
C PHE A 35 7.12 -40.44 -17.83
N GLN A 36 7.53 -39.27 -18.34
CA GLN A 36 8.35 -39.17 -19.53
C GLN A 36 9.74 -39.79 -19.34
N GLN A 37 10.37 -39.56 -18.18
CA GLN A 37 11.71 -40.04 -17.89
C GLN A 37 11.78 -41.54 -17.64
N GLU A 38 10.79 -42.08 -16.92
CA GLU A 38 10.78 -43.49 -16.52
C GLU A 38 9.96 -44.34 -17.49
N ARG A 39 8.65 -44.14 -17.49
CA ARG A 39 7.70 -45.05 -18.16
C ARG A 39 7.77 -44.96 -19.67
N LEU A 40 7.85 -43.76 -20.23
CA LEU A 40 7.91 -43.59 -21.67
C LEU A 40 9.25 -44.08 -22.24
N ALA A 41 10.33 -43.91 -21.49
CA ALA A 41 11.64 -44.46 -21.83
C ALA A 41 11.62 -46.00 -21.83
N GLU A 42 11.11 -46.62 -20.76
CA GLU A 42 10.94 -48.09 -20.66
C GLU A 42 10.12 -48.66 -21.83
N ILE A 43 8.97 -48.03 -22.15
CA ILE A 43 8.10 -48.47 -23.26
C ILE A 43 8.83 -48.35 -24.60
N THR A 44 9.62 -47.29 -24.78
CA THR A 44 10.39 -47.07 -26.02
C THR A 44 11.50 -48.11 -26.16
N GLU A 45 12.22 -48.39 -25.09
CA GLU A 45 13.26 -49.43 -25.06
C GLU A 45 12.69 -50.82 -25.37
N LEU A 46 11.58 -51.20 -24.72
CA LEU A 46 10.91 -52.48 -24.97
C LEU A 46 10.45 -52.60 -26.43
N LYS A 47 9.90 -51.52 -26.99
CA LYS A 47 9.54 -51.48 -28.41
C LYS A 47 10.77 -51.71 -29.29
N ASP A 48 11.88 -51.03 -29.02
CA ASP A 48 13.11 -51.14 -29.80
C ASP A 48 13.69 -52.56 -29.74
N GLN A 49 13.67 -53.20 -28.56
CA GLN A 49 14.08 -54.59 -28.39
C GLN A 49 13.21 -55.56 -29.20
N LEU A 50 11.88 -55.40 -29.18
CA LEU A 50 10.96 -56.25 -29.95
C LEU A 50 11.14 -56.08 -31.46
N VAL A 51 11.37 -54.85 -31.92
CA VAL A 51 11.64 -54.57 -33.34
C VAL A 51 12.97 -55.19 -33.76
N ALA A 52 14.03 -55.02 -32.97
CA ALA A 52 15.35 -55.60 -33.24
C ALA A 52 15.33 -57.14 -33.27
N ALA A 53 14.50 -57.77 -32.43
CA ALA A 53 14.29 -59.21 -32.42
C ALA A 53 13.42 -59.73 -33.59
N GLN A 54 13.02 -58.87 -34.53
CA GLN A 54 12.15 -59.21 -35.68
C GLN A 54 10.83 -59.88 -35.25
N HIS A 55 10.21 -59.35 -34.19
CA HIS A 55 8.92 -59.85 -33.74
C HIS A 55 7.86 -59.82 -34.85
N HIS A 56 7.02 -60.85 -34.95
CA HIS A 56 6.02 -60.97 -36.02
C HIS A 56 5.00 -59.81 -36.10
N GLN A 57 4.86 -59.02 -35.03
CA GLN A 57 3.98 -57.84 -34.94
C GLN A 57 4.75 -56.50 -34.94
N SER A 58 6.03 -56.45 -35.32
CA SER A 58 6.84 -55.23 -35.23
C SER A 58 6.17 -54.00 -35.84
N GLN A 59 5.55 -54.12 -37.02
CA GLN A 59 4.83 -53.01 -37.65
C GLN A 59 3.69 -52.46 -36.76
N ALA A 60 2.87 -53.34 -36.19
CA ALA A 60 1.76 -52.92 -35.33
C ALA A 60 2.26 -52.31 -34.01
N ILE A 61 3.41 -52.77 -33.49
CA ILE A 61 4.05 -52.19 -32.30
C ILE A 61 4.56 -50.78 -32.59
N GLU A 62 5.22 -50.57 -33.73
CA GLU A 62 5.70 -49.25 -34.17
C GLU A 62 4.55 -48.26 -34.38
N GLU A 63 3.48 -48.66 -35.06
CA GLU A 63 2.29 -47.83 -35.27
C GLU A 63 1.64 -47.42 -33.94
N ARG A 64 1.54 -48.37 -32.99
CA ARG A 64 0.99 -48.10 -31.65
C ARG A 64 1.89 -47.19 -30.83
N HIS A 65 3.21 -47.35 -30.91
CA HIS A 65 4.18 -46.49 -30.25
C HIS A 65 4.15 -45.06 -30.81
N ALA A 66 4.08 -44.91 -32.14
CA ALA A 66 3.93 -43.61 -32.78
C ALA A 66 2.62 -42.91 -32.37
N ALA A 67 1.51 -43.64 -32.28
CA ALA A 67 0.25 -43.09 -31.79
C ALA A 67 0.32 -42.68 -30.30
N LEU A 68 1.03 -43.45 -29.47
CA LEU A 68 1.29 -43.12 -28.07
C LEU A 68 2.07 -41.81 -27.94
N LEU A 69 3.17 -41.65 -28.70
CA LEU A 69 3.99 -40.44 -28.69
C LEU A 69 3.19 -39.21 -29.13
N ARG A 70 2.41 -39.31 -30.20
CA ARG A 70 1.53 -38.20 -30.63
C ARG A 70 0.55 -37.78 -29.54
N ARG A 71 -0.06 -38.74 -28.86
CA ARG A 71 -0.99 -38.44 -27.75
C ARG A 71 -0.27 -37.84 -26.54
N TRP A 72 0.97 -38.28 -26.30
CA TRP A 72 1.83 -37.71 -25.25
C TRP A 72 2.18 -36.25 -25.54
N GLU A 73 2.61 -35.94 -26.78
CA GLU A 73 2.90 -34.57 -27.21
C GLU A 73 1.66 -33.65 -27.08
N GLN A 74 0.49 -34.12 -27.52
CA GLN A 74 -0.77 -33.38 -27.36
C GLN A 74 -1.12 -33.12 -25.88
N LEU A 75 -0.83 -34.07 -24.98
CA LEU A 75 -1.04 -33.89 -23.55
C LEU A 75 -0.10 -32.83 -22.97
N LEU A 76 1.17 -32.84 -23.36
CA LEU A 76 2.15 -31.83 -22.93
C LEU A 76 1.74 -30.43 -23.42
N GLU A 77 1.33 -30.30 -24.67
CA GLU A 77 0.84 -29.05 -25.25
C GLU A 77 -0.40 -28.53 -24.49
N ALA A 78 -1.40 -29.40 -24.26
CA ALA A 78 -2.58 -29.03 -23.49
C ALA A 78 -2.27 -28.63 -22.04
N SER A 79 -1.30 -29.29 -21.40
CA SER A 79 -0.83 -28.95 -20.04
C SER A 79 -0.17 -27.56 -20.03
N ALA A 80 0.71 -27.29 -21.00
CA ALA A 80 1.39 -26.01 -21.14
C ALA A 80 0.39 -24.87 -21.41
N ASP A 81 -0.56 -25.07 -22.31
CA ASP A 81 -1.64 -24.11 -22.61
C ASP A 81 -2.49 -23.81 -21.38
N HIS A 82 -2.82 -24.83 -20.60
CA HIS A 82 -3.59 -24.67 -19.37
C HIS A 82 -2.82 -23.88 -18.32
N ARG A 83 -1.53 -24.18 -18.12
CA ARG A 83 -0.63 -23.40 -17.24
C ARG A 83 -0.59 -21.94 -17.67
N GLN A 84 -0.38 -21.66 -18.96
CA GLN A 84 -0.31 -20.29 -19.47
C GLN A 84 -1.60 -19.52 -19.15
N LYS A 85 -2.76 -20.11 -19.41
CA LYS A 85 -4.07 -19.48 -19.11
C LYS A 85 -4.29 -19.25 -17.61
N LEU A 86 -3.77 -20.12 -16.74
CA LEU A 86 -3.82 -19.89 -15.29
C LEU A 86 -2.97 -18.69 -14.88
N LEU A 87 -1.72 -18.61 -15.38
CA LEU A 87 -0.80 -17.53 -15.07
C LEU A 87 -1.31 -16.18 -15.58
N GLU A 88 -1.84 -16.13 -16.81
CA GLU A 88 -2.41 -14.91 -17.40
C GLU A 88 -3.56 -14.34 -16.56
N LYS A 89 -4.38 -15.21 -15.93
CA LYS A 89 -5.47 -14.79 -15.04
C LYS A 89 -5.00 -14.43 -13.64
N GLN A 90 -3.95 -15.09 -13.16
CA GLN A 90 -3.39 -14.86 -11.83
C GLN A 90 -2.65 -13.52 -11.74
N LEU A 91 -1.89 -13.15 -12.76
CA LEU A 91 -1.02 -11.97 -12.77
C LEU A 91 -1.73 -10.65 -12.39
N PRO A 92 -2.89 -10.28 -12.98
CA PRO A 92 -3.58 -9.04 -12.59
C PRO A 92 -4.10 -9.08 -11.14
N LEU A 93 -4.50 -10.25 -10.65
CA LEU A 93 -4.96 -10.43 -9.26
C LEU A 93 -3.81 -10.27 -8.26
N GLN A 94 -2.63 -10.82 -8.57
CA GLN A 94 -1.43 -10.62 -7.76
C GLN A 94 -1.00 -9.14 -7.74
N LYS A 95 -1.02 -8.48 -8.90
CA LYS A 95 -0.69 -7.06 -8.97
C LYS A 95 -1.69 -6.20 -8.18
N ALA A 96 -2.98 -6.54 -8.25
CA ALA A 96 -4.01 -5.87 -7.45
C ALA A 96 -3.75 -6.05 -5.95
N GLU A 97 -3.45 -7.28 -5.52
CA GLU A 97 -3.13 -7.61 -4.14
C GLU A 97 -1.95 -6.77 -3.59
N GLU A 98 -0.86 -6.69 -4.34
CA GLU A 98 0.31 -5.90 -3.99
C GLU A 98 -0.04 -4.41 -3.84
N LEU A 99 -0.77 -3.85 -4.81
CA LEU A 99 -1.21 -2.46 -4.77
C LEU A 99 -2.16 -2.17 -3.61
N PHE A 100 -3.07 -3.10 -3.30
CA PHE A 100 -4.01 -2.92 -2.18
C PHE A 100 -3.29 -2.90 -0.83
N MET A 101 -2.32 -3.78 -0.64
CA MET A 101 -1.50 -3.82 0.58
C MET A 101 -0.67 -2.55 0.72
N GLU A 102 -0.05 -2.10 -0.38
CA GLU A 102 0.73 -0.88 -0.39
C GLU A 102 -0.14 0.36 -0.10
N PHE A 103 -1.28 0.48 -0.77
CA PHE A 103 -2.25 1.55 -0.53
C PHE A 103 -2.72 1.53 0.92
N ALA A 104 -3.11 0.37 1.48
CA ALA A 104 -3.59 0.28 2.85
C ALA A 104 -2.53 0.73 3.87
N HIS A 105 -1.27 0.31 3.68
CA HIS A 105 -0.17 0.72 4.54
C HIS A 105 0.09 2.24 4.45
N LYS A 106 0.18 2.78 3.23
CA LYS A 106 0.41 4.22 3.00
C LYS A 106 -0.76 5.08 3.48
N ALA A 107 -2.00 4.64 3.25
CA ALA A 107 -3.21 5.35 3.67
C ALA A 107 -3.30 5.41 5.20
N SER A 108 -2.98 4.31 5.89
CA SER A 108 -2.93 4.28 7.36
C SER A 108 -1.88 5.25 7.91
N ALA A 109 -0.66 5.23 7.36
CA ALA A 109 0.40 6.14 7.78
C ALA A 109 0.02 7.61 7.56
N PHE A 110 -0.54 7.94 6.39
CA PHE A 110 -1.00 9.29 6.07
C PHE A 110 -2.17 9.75 6.95
N ASN A 111 -3.15 8.86 7.20
CA ASN A 111 -4.28 9.16 8.08
C ASN A 111 -3.80 9.46 9.50
N ASN A 112 -2.91 8.64 10.05
CA ASN A 112 -2.34 8.88 11.39
C ASN A 112 -1.55 10.19 11.45
N TRP A 113 -0.81 10.53 10.38
CA TRP A 113 -0.12 11.82 10.31
C TRP A 113 -1.13 12.98 10.33
N CYS A 114 -2.23 12.87 9.58
CA CYS A 114 -3.28 13.90 9.60
C CYS A 114 -3.94 14.02 10.98
N GLU A 115 -4.27 12.90 11.64
CA GLU A 115 -4.87 12.90 12.98
C GLU A 115 -3.97 13.60 14.00
N ASN A 116 -2.66 13.30 13.99
CA ASN A 116 -1.71 13.96 14.87
C ASN A 116 -1.57 15.46 14.54
N ALA A 117 -1.56 15.82 13.25
CA ALA A 117 -1.50 17.21 12.82
C ALA A 117 -2.73 18.00 13.28
N GLU A 118 -3.93 17.43 13.13
CA GLU A 118 -5.17 18.05 13.62
C GLU A 118 -5.17 18.17 15.14
N GLU A 119 -4.68 17.17 15.89
CA GLU A 119 -4.54 17.21 17.34
C GLU A 119 -3.59 18.34 17.78
N ASP A 120 -2.37 18.38 17.23
CA ASP A 120 -1.34 19.37 17.56
C ASP A 120 -1.80 20.81 17.24
N LEU A 121 -2.47 21.01 16.10
CA LEU A 121 -2.96 22.32 15.69
C LEU A 121 -4.16 22.79 16.53
N SER A 122 -4.94 21.87 17.10
CA SER A 122 -6.10 22.16 17.93
C SER A 122 -5.75 22.44 19.40
N GLU A 123 -4.50 22.24 19.83
CA GLU A 123 -4.07 22.55 21.20
C GLU A 123 -4.18 24.05 21.49
N PRO A 124 -4.77 24.52 22.59
CA PRO A 124 -4.90 25.96 22.84
C PRO A 124 -3.55 26.69 22.91
N VAL A 125 -3.40 27.81 22.19
CA VAL A 125 -2.22 28.67 22.31
C VAL A 125 -2.27 29.50 23.59
N HIS A 126 -1.51 29.10 24.61
CA HIS A 126 -1.33 29.88 25.83
C HIS A 126 0.11 29.83 26.33
N CYS A 127 0.74 30.98 26.49
CA CYS A 127 2.10 31.08 26.98
C CYS A 127 2.26 32.16 28.06
N VAL A 128 3.40 32.16 28.76
CA VAL A 128 3.71 33.12 29.83
C VAL A 128 4.90 34.03 29.51
N SER A 129 5.50 33.90 28.33
CA SER A 129 6.62 34.74 27.91
C SER A 129 6.72 34.94 26.39
N LEU A 130 7.40 36.02 25.99
CA LEU A 130 7.76 36.27 24.59
C LEU A 130 8.63 35.17 23.97
N ASN A 131 9.44 34.47 24.77
CA ASN A 131 10.27 33.39 24.25
C ASN A 131 9.45 32.14 23.93
N GLU A 132 8.45 31.83 24.76
CA GLU A 132 7.57 30.68 24.53
C GLU A 132 6.73 30.86 23.26
N ILE A 133 6.12 32.03 23.04
CA ILE A 133 5.36 32.26 21.81
C ILE A 133 6.23 32.17 20.55
N ARG A 134 7.46 32.71 20.60
CA ARG A 134 8.41 32.59 19.48
C ARG A 134 8.83 31.16 19.21
N GLN A 135 8.93 30.33 20.26
CA GLN A 135 9.22 28.91 20.09
C GLN A 135 8.04 28.20 19.42
N LEU A 136 6.81 28.47 19.85
CA LEU A 136 5.59 27.93 19.22
C LEU A 136 5.46 28.35 17.74
N GLN A 137 5.77 29.61 17.42
CA GLN A 137 5.80 30.09 16.02
C GLN A 137 6.84 29.33 15.19
N LYS A 138 8.03 29.10 15.75
CA LYS A 138 9.08 28.33 15.07
C LYS A 138 8.70 26.86 14.87
N ASP A 139 8.04 26.25 15.84
CA ASP A 139 7.55 24.88 15.74
C ASP A 139 6.44 24.78 14.68
N HIS A 140 5.57 25.80 14.60
CA HIS A 140 4.57 25.91 13.53
C HIS A 140 5.20 26.08 12.14
N GLU A 141 6.23 26.93 11.99
CA GLU A 141 7.00 27.03 10.73
C GLU A 141 7.60 25.69 10.30
N ALA A 142 8.14 24.92 11.25
CA ALA A 142 8.67 23.58 10.98
C ALA A 142 7.57 22.60 10.56
N PHE A 143 6.39 22.67 11.18
CA PHE A 143 5.21 21.92 10.76
C PHE A 143 4.79 22.28 9.33
N LEU A 144 4.69 23.57 8.99
CA LEU A 144 4.36 24.03 7.63
C LEU A 144 5.35 23.51 6.59
N ALA A 145 6.65 23.47 6.92
CA ALA A 145 7.67 22.89 6.06
C ALA A 145 7.47 21.37 5.83
N SER A 146 6.91 20.65 6.81
CA SER A 146 6.62 19.21 6.70
C SER A 146 5.46 18.89 5.74
N LEU A 147 4.57 19.86 5.47
CA LEU A 147 3.42 19.69 4.57
C LEU A 147 3.83 19.29 3.16
N ALA A 148 5.02 19.70 2.70
CA ALA A 148 5.53 19.31 1.39
C ALA A 148 5.68 17.78 1.28
N GLY A 149 6.22 17.14 2.32
CA GLY A 149 6.35 15.67 2.36
C GLY A 149 4.99 14.98 2.44
N ALA A 150 4.08 15.50 3.27
CA ALA A 150 2.72 14.95 3.36
C ALA A 150 1.95 15.09 2.03
N GLN A 151 2.14 16.19 1.29
CA GLN A 151 1.57 16.38 -0.04
C GLN A 151 2.11 15.38 -1.06
N GLU A 152 3.41 15.03 -0.99
CA GLU A 152 4.00 13.97 -1.82
C GLU A 152 3.40 12.59 -1.49
N ASP A 153 3.27 12.26 -0.20
CA ASP A 153 2.62 11.01 0.24
C ASP A 153 1.15 10.94 -0.22
N PHE A 154 0.41 12.04 -0.13
CA PHE A 154 -0.96 12.12 -0.63
C PHE A 154 -1.02 11.94 -2.16
N ASN A 155 -0.14 12.58 -2.92
CA ASN A 155 -0.07 12.41 -4.36
C ASN A 155 0.24 10.96 -4.74
N TYR A 156 1.12 10.29 -3.99
CA TYR A 156 1.42 8.88 -4.20
C TYR A 156 0.20 7.98 -3.96
N LEU A 157 -0.62 8.30 -2.95
CA LEU A 157 -1.89 7.61 -2.71
C LEU A 157 -2.88 7.78 -3.88
N LEU A 158 -2.94 8.97 -4.49
CA LEU A 158 -3.74 9.21 -5.70
C LEU A 158 -3.25 8.34 -6.87
N GLU A 159 -1.94 8.23 -7.07
CA GLU A 159 -1.37 7.37 -8.12
C GLU A 159 -1.68 5.89 -7.89
N LEU A 160 -1.57 5.41 -6.65
CA LEU A 160 -1.90 4.03 -6.28
C LEU A 160 -3.39 3.75 -6.54
N ASP A 161 -4.29 4.65 -6.13
CA ASP A 161 -5.72 4.51 -6.38
C ASP A 161 -6.06 4.49 -7.88
N GLN A 162 -5.41 5.32 -8.69
CA GLN A 162 -5.56 5.27 -10.15
C GLN A 162 -5.12 3.93 -10.73
N LYS A 163 -3.97 3.40 -10.28
CA LYS A 163 -3.48 2.08 -10.71
C LYS A 163 -4.43 0.95 -10.31
N ILE A 164 -5.00 1.02 -9.10
CA ILE A 164 -5.99 0.06 -8.60
C ILE A 164 -7.28 0.12 -9.42
N LYS A 165 -7.83 1.32 -9.63
CA LYS A 165 -9.05 1.52 -10.43
C LYS A 165 -8.89 1.03 -11.88
N ALA A 166 -7.69 1.12 -12.45
CA ALA A 166 -7.39 0.62 -13.78
C ALA A 166 -7.42 -0.93 -13.91
N LEU A 167 -7.34 -1.66 -12.80
CA LEU A 167 -7.38 -3.13 -12.80
C LEU A 167 -8.81 -3.70 -12.78
N ASP A 168 -9.85 -2.85 -12.66
CA ASP A 168 -11.27 -3.24 -12.59
C ASP A 168 -11.56 -4.32 -11.52
N VAL A 169 -10.79 -4.26 -10.43
CA VAL A 169 -10.93 -5.16 -9.29
C VAL A 169 -11.83 -4.55 -8.22
N PRO A 170 -12.55 -5.38 -7.44
CA PRO A 170 -13.32 -4.90 -6.29
C PRO A 170 -12.46 -4.17 -5.25
N SER A 171 -13.10 -3.37 -4.39
CA SER A 171 -12.43 -2.57 -3.36
C SER A 171 -11.47 -3.37 -2.47
N SER A 172 -10.41 -2.70 -2.01
CA SER A 172 -9.42 -3.27 -1.09
C SER A 172 -10.06 -3.92 0.15
N PRO A 173 -9.65 -5.15 0.53
CA PRO A 173 -10.08 -5.77 1.79
C PRO A 173 -9.24 -5.30 2.99
N TYR A 174 -8.13 -4.59 2.77
CA TYR A 174 -7.11 -4.30 3.79
C TYR A 174 -7.31 -2.99 4.52
N THR A 175 -8.13 -2.09 3.97
CA THR A 175 -8.44 -0.82 4.60
C THR A 175 -9.84 -0.36 4.21
N TRP A 176 -10.46 0.41 5.09
CA TRP A 176 -11.71 1.13 4.82
C TRP A 176 -11.45 2.55 4.33
N LEU A 177 -10.21 3.03 4.42
CA LEU A 177 -9.81 4.35 3.95
C LEU A 177 -9.86 4.37 2.42
N THR A 178 -10.55 5.37 1.87
CA THR A 178 -10.55 5.64 0.43
C THR A 178 -9.89 6.98 0.15
N VAL A 179 -9.46 7.21 -1.09
CA VAL A 179 -8.93 8.51 -1.49
C VAL A 179 -9.91 9.64 -1.19
N GLU A 180 -11.22 9.42 -1.37
CA GLU A 180 -12.23 10.45 -1.12
C GLU A 180 -12.36 10.81 0.37
N VAL A 181 -12.06 9.85 1.27
CA VAL A 181 -11.98 10.11 2.72
C VAL A 181 -10.72 10.91 3.04
N LEU A 182 -9.56 10.45 2.56
CA LEU A 182 -8.27 11.11 2.82
C LEU A 182 -8.22 12.51 2.22
N GLU A 183 -8.79 12.71 1.04
CA GLU A 183 -8.88 14.02 0.38
C GLU A 183 -9.71 15.01 1.20
N ARG A 184 -10.76 14.54 1.88
CA ARG A 184 -11.57 15.39 2.75
C ARG A 184 -10.77 15.88 3.95
N ILE A 185 -10.01 14.99 4.58
CA ILE A 185 -9.13 15.32 5.71
C ILE A 185 -8.05 16.30 5.23
N TRP A 186 -7.38 15.99 4.12
CA TRP A 186 -6.35 16.84 3.53
C TRP A 186 -6.86 18.25 3.18
N LYS A 187 -8.09 18.36 2.67
CA LYS A 187 -8.72 19.65 2.34
C LYS A 187 -9.16 20.47 3.55
N HIS A 188 -9.28 19.86 4.71
CA HIS A 188 -9.67 20.53 5.95
C HIS A 188 -8.48 21.15 6.69
N LEU A 189 -7.29 20.55 6.56
CA LEU A 189 -6.05 21.03 7.17
C LEU A 189 -5.76 22.54 6.95
N PRO A 190 -5.93 23.12 5.74
CA PRO A 190 -5.70 24.54 5.53
C PRO A 190 -6.54 25.45 6.44
N ASP A 191 -7.79 25.08 6.71
CA ASP A 191 -8.69 25.88 7.55
C ASP A 191 -8.20 25.86 9.02
N ILE A 192 -7.76 24.70 9.51
CA ILE A 192 -7.20 24.55 10.86
C ILE A 192 -5.87 25.31 10.98
N ILE A 193 -5.03 25.26 9.94
CA ILE A 193 -3.75 25.97 9.90
C ILE A 193 -3.99 27.49 10.00
N GLU A 194 -4.95 28.03 9.24
CA GLU A 194 -5.29 29.44 9.29
C GLU A 194 -5.79 29.85 10.69
N GLU A 195 -6.63 29.02 11.32
CA GLU A 195 -7.07 29.27 12.70
C GLU A 195 -5.90 29.30 13.68
N ARG A 196 -4.97 28.34 13.58
CA ARG A 196 -3.76 28.27 14.40
C ARG A 196 -2.87 29.50 14.23
N GLU A 197 -2.64 29.94 13.00
CA GLU A 197 -1.85 31.14 12.71
C GLU A 197 -2.46 32.39 13.37
N GLN A 198 -3.79 32.53 13.31
CA GLN A 198 -4.50 33.63 13.96
C GLN A 198 -4.39 33.58 15.49
N GLU A 199 -4.44 32.39 16.11
CA GLU A 199 -4.25 32.23 17.55
C GLU A 199 -2.83 32.59 17.99
N LEU A 200 -1.81 32.12 17.26
CA LEU A 200 -0.41 32.45 17.51
C LEU A 200 -0.17 33.96 17.42
N GLN A 201 -0.74 34.63 16.42
CA GLN A 201 -0.61 36.07 16.25
C GLN A 201 -1.25 36.84 17.41
N LYS A 202 -2.47 36.47 17.81
CA LYS A 202 -3.17 37.11 18.95
C LYS A 202 -2.40 36.93 20.24
N GLU A 203 -1.84 35.74 20.48
CA GLU A 203 -1.05 35.48 21.67
C GLU A 203 0.26 36.27 21.67
N GLU A 204 0.93 36.41 20.52
CA GLU A 204 2.13 37.24 20.41
C GLU A 204 1.85 38.70 20.77
N GLU A 205 0.80 39.29 20.20
CA GLU A 205 0.37 40.65 20.51
C GLU A 205 0.10 40.85 22.00
N ARG A 206 -0.55 39.86 22.64
CA ARG A 206 -0.79 39.85 24.09
C ARG A 206 0.51 39.85 24.88
N GLN A 207 1.48 39.01 24.49
CA GLN A 207 2.76 38.91 25.19
C GLN A 207 3.64 40.15 24.99
N VAL A 208 3.63 40.75 23.80
CA VAL A 208 4.33 42.01 23.53
C VAL A 208 3.79 43.11 24.45
N LYS A 209 2.46 43.26 24.49
CA LYS A 209 1.81 44.24 25.37
C LYS A 209 2.11 44.00 26.85
N ASN A 210 2.10 42.73 27.30
CA ASN A 210 2.45 42.39 28.68
C ASN A 210 3.90 42.78 29.00
N PHE A 211 4.83 42.51 28.09
CA PHE A 211 6.22 42.89 28.24
C PHE A 211 6.42 44.41 28.33
N GLU A 212 5.74 45.18 27.46
CA GLU A 212 5.75 46.65 27.51
C GLU A 212 5.24 47.18 28.86
N MET A 213 4.11 46.63 29.36
CA MET A 213 3.57 47.02 30.68
C MET A 213 4.55 46.70 31.82
N CYS A 214 5.26 45.57 31.76
CA CYS A 214 6.29 45.23 32.74
C CYS A 214 7.46 46.22 32.70
N GLN A 215 7.92 46.62 31.51
CA GLN A 215 8.97 47.64 31.36
C GLN A 215 8.54 49.01 31.90
N GLU A 216 7.31 49.43 31.58
CA GLU A 216 6.77 50.69 32.08
C GLU A 216 6.64 50.67 33.61
N PHE A 217 6.16 49.56 34.18
CA PHE A 217 6.12 49.37 35.63
C PHE A 217 7.51 49.45 36.26
N GLU A 218 8.50 48.75 35.71
CA GLU A 218 9.88 48.77 36.21
C GLU A 218 10.47 50.19 36.21
N GLN A 219 10.26 50.94 35.12
CA GLN A 219 10.74 52.32 34.99
C GLN A 219 10.07 53.25 36.03
N ASN A 220 8.74 53.17 36.15
CA ASN A 220 7.99 53.98 37.09
C ASN A 220 8.32 53.63 38.55
N ALA A 221 8.42 52.35 38.87
CA ALA A 221 8.78 51.86 40.20
C ALA A 221 10.21 52.27 40.58
N SER A 222 11.17 52.18 39.65
CA SER A 222 12.55 52.62 39.88
C SER A 222 12.64 54.12 40.13
N THR A 223 11.92 54.91 39.34
CA THR A 223 11.83 56.37 39.53
C THR A 223 11.24 56.73 40.89
N PHE A 224 10.15 56.05 41.29
CA PHE A 224 9.52 56.26 42.58
C PHE A 224 10.45 55.85 43.74
N LEU A 225 11.11 54.71 43.64
CA LEU A 225 12.06 54.24 44.65
C LEU A 225 13.20 55.22 44.85
N GLN A 226 13.77 55.76 43.76
CA GLN A 226 14.82 56.77 43.84
C GLN A 226 14.33 58.02 44.58
N TRP A 227 13.14 58.52 44.25
CA TRP A 227 12.56 59.67 44.95
C TRP A 227 12.37 59.43 46.46
N VAL A 228 11.92 58.23 46.86
CA VAL A 228 11.78 57.85 48.28
C VAL A 228 13.12 57.83 49.00
N GLN A 229 14.20 57.43 48.32
CA GLN A 229 15.54 57.37 48.92
C GLN A 229 16.20 58.75 49.07
N GLU A 230 15.81 59.71 48.22
CA GLU A 230 16.32 61.09 48.22
C GLU A 230 15.56 62.02 49.19
N THR A 231 14.41 61.58 49.72
CA THR A 231 13.54 62.34 50.65
C THR A 231 13.67 61.85 52.09
#